data_AF-A0A3Q3MLK4-F1
#
_entry.id   AF-A0A3Q3MLK4-F1
#
_cell.length_a   1.000
_cell.length_b   1.000
_cell.length_c   1.000
_cell.angle_alpha   90.00
_cell.angle_beta   90.00
_cell.angle_gamma   90.00
#
_symmetry.space_group_name_H-M   'P 1'
#
loop_
_entity.id
_entity.type
_entity.pdbx_description
1 polymer ?
#
loop_
_entity_poly.entity_id
_entity_poly.type
_entity_poly.pdbx_seq_one_letter_code
_entity_poly.pdbx_strand_id
1 'polypeptide(L)'
;LKFFVENIILFFLLSLTAGSQQNPEFVYVSVKKNWSSAQRFCRENFRDLATVKNHSENQKIQSLIPEYTYSWIGLDWDPDTYWSDGSGSSFRWFSYWVGYGYTLHPMSEVCGAADLENSGRWRLLNCETKYPFVFMNLNCSTHFKR
;
A
#
# COMPACT_ATOMS: atom_id res chain seq x y z
N LEU A 1 11.81 23.94 44.67
CA LEU A 1 10.91 22.98 43.99
C LEU A 1 10.03 23.59 42.88
N LYS A 2 9.61 24.87 42.93
CA LYS A 2 8.81 25.49 41.83
C LYS A 2 9.55 25.62 40.48
N PHE A 3 10.86 25.86 40.49
CA PHE A 3 11.67 26.05 39.27
C PHE A 3 11.99 24.76 38.48
N PHE A 4 11.87 23.57 39.09
CA PHE A 4 12.16 22.30 38.41
C PHE A 4 10.97 21.77 37.59
N VAL A 5 9.74 22.16 37.95
CA VAL A 5 8.51 21.68 37.31
C VAL A 5 8.23 22.43 36.00
N GLU A 6 8.54 23.73 35.92
CA GLU A 6 8.31 24.54 34.72
C GLU A 6 9.19 24.14 33.53
N ASN A 7 10.43 23.69 33.78
CA ASN A 7 11.34 23.22 32.73
C ASN A 7 10.94 21.85 32.15
N ILE A 8 10.30 20.99 32.94
CA ILE A 8 9.81 19.68 32.47
C ILE A 8 8.59 19.87 31.55
N ILE A 9 7.69 20.81 31.87
CA ILE A 9 6.51 21.10 31.05
C ILE A 9 6.90 21.60 29.65
N LEU A 10 7.97 22.40 29.53
CA LEU A 10 8.49 22.86 28.23
C LEU A 10 9.07 21.72 27.38
N PHE A 11 9.74 20.74 27.98
CA PHE A 11 10.26 19.56 27.26
C PHE A 11 9.13 18.66 26.73
N PHE A 12 8.01 18.54 27.46
CA PHE A 12 6.83 17.81 26.99
C PHE A 12 6.07 18.56 25.87
N LEU A 13 6.07 19.90 25.89
CA LEU A 13 5.49 20.71 24.81
C LEU A 13 6.34 20.68 23.52
N LEU A 14 7.66 20.54 23.63
CA LEU A 14 8.56 20.38 22.47
C LEU A 14 8.47 19.01 21.80
N SER A 15 8.06 17.97 22.55
CA SER A 15 7.81 16.62 22.02
C SER A 15 6.39 16.43 21.47
N LEU A 16 5.52 17.44 21.64
CA LEU A 16 4.17 17.50 21.08
C LEU A 16 4.11 18.09 19.67
N THR A 17 5.24 18.35 19.00
CA THR A 17 5.21 18.48 17.54
C THR A 17 4.95 17.10 16.96
N ALA A 18 3.67 16.76 16.88
CA ALA A 18 3.13 15.65 16.11
C ALA A 18 3.92 15.54 14.81
N GLY A 19 4.61 14.40 14.62
CA GLY A 19 5.09 14.04 13.30
C GLY A 19 3.88 14.09 12.38
N SER A 20 3.82 15.09 11.50
CA SER A 20 2.74 15.19 10.54
C SER A 20 2.79 13.92 9.70
N GLN A 21 1.77 13.06 9.81
CA GLN A 21 1.63 11.90 8.96
C GLN A 21 1.46 12.42 7.53
N GLN A 22 2.57 12.53 6.79
CA GLN A 22 2.51 12.94 5.39
C GLN A 22 1.73 11.89 4.61
N ASN A 23 0.91 12.35 3.67
CA ASN A 23 0.18 11.43 2.80
C ASN A 23 1.18 10.55 2.05
N PRO A 24 0.94 9.23 1.98
CA PRO A 24 1.81 8.33 1.24
C PRO A 24 1.93 8.79 -0.22
N GLU A 25 3.15 8.73 -0.74
CA GLU A 25 3.39 8.86 -2.17
C GLU A 25 3.33 7.47 -2.79
N PHE A 26 2.77 7.39 -4.00
CA PHE A 26 2.62 6.14 -4.74
C PHE A 26 3.36 6.28 -6.05
N VAL A 27 4.05 5.22 -6.46
CA VAL A 27 4.83 5.21 -7.69
C VAL A 27 4.54 3.92 -8.45
N TYR A 28 4.25 4.07 -9.74
CA TYR A 28 4.03 2.97 -10.66
C TYR A 28 5.36 2.45 -11.23
N VAL A 29 5.51 1.13 -11.27
CA VAL A 29 6.65 0.44 -11.86
C VAL A 29 6.15 -0.49 -12.95
N SER A 30 6.55 -0.22 -14.20
CA SER A 30 6.14 -0.98 -15.38
C SER A 30 6.78 -2.36 -15.52
N VAL A 31 7.82 -2.65 -14.73
CA VAL A 31 8.51 -3.95 -14.73
C VAL A 31 7.57 -5.04 -14.20
N LYS A 32 7.41 -6.12 -14.96
CA LYS A 32 6.50 -7.21 -14.59
C LYS A 32 7.15 -8.20 -13.63
N LYS A 33 6.55 -8.40 -12.46
CA LYS A 33 7.00 -9.35 -11.42
C LYS A 33 5.81 -10.12 -10.85
N ASN A 34 6.04 -11.33 -10.33
CA ASN A 34 5.05 -11.98 -9.48
C ASN A 34 4.92 -11.21 -8.16
N TRP A 35 3.84 -11.42 -7.41
CA TRP A 35 3.50 -10.57 -6.27
C TRP A 35 4.62 -10.53 -5.21
N SER A 36 5.15 -11.69 -4.84
CA SER A 36 6.23 -11.79 -3.84
C SER A 36 7.53 -11.11 -4.30
N SER A 37 7.89 -11.22 -5.58
CA SER A 37 9.06 -10.51 -6.12
C SER A 37 8.84 -9.01 -6.25
N ALA A 38 7.61 -8.58 -6.55
CA ALA A 38 7.24 -7.17 -6.57
C ALA A 38 7.34 -6.59 -5.15
N GLN A 39 6.78 -7.27 -4.15
CA GLN A 39 6.89 -6.89 -2.75
C GLN A 39 8.34 -6.79 -2.29
N ARG A 40 9.16 -7.80 -2.58
CA ARG A 40 10.59 -7.78 -2.27
C ARG A 40 11.29 -6.58 -2.90
N PHE A 41 11.04 -6.34 -4.19
CA PHE A 41 11.58 -5.17 -4.88
C PHE A 41 11.19 -3.87 -4.18
N CYS A 42 9.93 -3.74 -3.74
CA CYS A 42 9.46 -2.57 -3.01
C CYS A 42 10.16 -2.42 -1.66
N ARG A 43 10.38 -3.50 -0.91
CA ARG A 43 11.06 -3.44 0.41
C ARG A 43 12.56 -3.19 0.32
N GLU A 44 13.20 -3.58 -0.79
CA GLU A 44 14.62 -3.33 -1.03
C GLU A 44 14.91 -1.88 -1.44
N ASN A 45 13.96 -1.21 -2.11
CA ASN A 45 14.15 0.13 -2.67
C ASN A 45 13.30 1.21 -2.00
N PHE A 46 12.20 0.82 -1.34
CA PHE A 46 11.12 1.67 -0.82
C PHE A 46 10.50 1.04 0.44
N ARG A 47 9.23 1.33 0.76
CA ARG A 47 8.54 0.78 1.94
C ARG A 47 7.96 -0.61 1.69
N ASP A 48 6.95 -0.69 0.83
CA ASP A 48 6.21 -1.91 0.50
C ASP A 48 5.35 -1.66 -0.76
N LEU A 49 4.61 -2.66 -1.22
CA LEU A 49 3.52 -2.47 -2.16
C LEU A 49 2.47 -1.51 -1.59
N ALA A 50 1.71 -0.86 -2.48
CA ALA A 50 0.77 0.17 -2.08
C ALA A 50 -0.38 -0.38 -1.21
N THR A 51 -0.49 0.15 0.00
CA THR A 51 -1.66 -0.02 0.87
C THR A 51 -2.66 1.10 0.63
N VAL A 52 -3.94 0.75 0.53
CA VAL A 52 -5.01 1.72 0.26
C VAL A 52 -5.93 1.89 1.47
N LYS A 53 -5.92 3.09 2.04
CA LYS A 53 -6.65 3.40 3.29
C LYS A 53 -7.99 4.10 3.06
N ASN A 54 -8.17 4.72 1.90
CA ASN A 54 -9.39 5.46 1.57
C ASN A 54 -9.55 5.64 0.05
N HIS A 55 -10.68 6.22 -0.35
CA HIS A 55 -11.01 6.44 -1.76
C HIS A 55 -10.03 7.39 -2.47
N SER A 56 -9.53 8.42 -1.79
CA SER A 56 -8.60 9.39 -2.38
C SER A 56 -7.26 8.72 -2.73
N GLU A 57 -6.73 7.89 -1.84
CA GLU A 57 -5.53 7.08 -2.12
C GLU A 57 -5.78 6.11 -3.28
N ASN A 58 -6.95 5.48 -3.34
CA ASN A 58 -7.32 4.59 -4.43
C ASN A 58 -7.34 5.33 -5.78
N GLN A 59 -7.97 6.49 -5.84
CA GLN A 59 -8.01 7.33 -7.05
C GLN A 59 -6.60 7.76 -7.47
N LYS A 60 -5.75 8.14 -6.51
CA LYS A 60 -4.35 8.48 -6.78
C LYS A 60 -3.60 7.31 -7.41
N ILE A 61 -3.71 6.10 -6.85
CA ILE A 61 -3.10 4.90 -7.43
C ILE A 61 -3.62 4.62 -8.84
N GLN A 62 -4.94 4.70 -9.04
CA GLN A 62 -5.54 4.50 -10.36
C GLN A 62 -5.00 5.48 -11.40
N SER A 63 -4.80 6.75 -11.02
CA SER A 63 -4.29 7.78 -11.95
C SER A 63 -2.84 7.54 -12.41
N LEU A 64 -2.08 6.69 -11.69
CA LEU A 64 -0.69 6.36 -12.02
C LEU A 64 -0.58 5.17 -12.98
N ILE A 65 -1.62 4.34 -13.07
CA ILE A 65 -1.61 3.09 -13.82
C ILE A 65 -2.18 3.34 -15.21
N PRO A 66 -1.50 2.90 -16.30
CA PRO A 66 -2.06 2.99 -17.64
C PRO A 66 -3.42 2.30 -17.75
N GLU A 67 -4.28 2.79 -18.63
CA GLU A 67 -5.55 2.12 -18.93
C GLU A 67 -5.33 0.66 -19.36
N TYR A 68 -6.35 -0.17 -19.14
CA TYR A 68 -6.35 -1.59 -19.49
C TYR A 68 -5.19 -2.41 -18.90
N THR A 69 -4.74 -2.04 -17.69
CA THR A 69 -3.60 -2.68 -17.02
C THR A 69 -3.98 -3.19 -15.63
N TYR A 70 -3.56 -4.42 -15.33
CA TYR A 70 -3.51 -4.94 -13.96
C TYR A 70 -2.20 -4.55 -13.31
N SER A 71 -2.25 -4.06 -12.07
CA SER A 71 -1.04 -3.78 -11.27
C SER A 71 -1.15 -4.30 -9.86
N TRP A 72 -0.11 -4.95 -9.36
CA TRP A 72 -0.07 -5.44 -7.98
C TRP A 72 -0.12 -4.28 -6.98
N ILE A 73 -0.92 -4.48 -5.93
CA ILE A 73 -1.01 -3.65 -4.73
C ILE A 73 -0.76 -4.54 -3.51
N GLY A 74 -0.58 -3.94 -2.32
CA GLY A 74 -0.18 -4.66 -1.12
C GLY A 74 -1.28 -5.48 -0.47
N LEU A 75 -2.35 -5.83 -1.17
CA LEU A 75 -3.45 -6.60 -0.59
C LEU A 75 -3.07 -8.08 -0.59
N ASP A 76 -2.85 -8.62 0.60
CA ASP A 76 -2.61 -10.04 0.86
C ASP A 76 -3.93 -10.74 1.24
N TRP A 77 -4.12 -11.99 0.82
CA TRP A 77 -5.29 -12.79 1.19
C TRP A 77 -5.04 -13.43 2.55
N ASP A 78 -5.17 -12.62 3.61
CA ASP A 78 -5.37 -13.13 4.96
C ASP A 78 -6.84 -12.87 5.37
N PRO A 79 -7.61 -13.89 5.82
CA PRO A 79 -8.96 -13.70 6.35
C PRO A 79 -9.07 -12.68 7.50
N ASP A 80 -7.98 -12.37 8.21
CA ASP A 80 -7.92 -11.30 9.21
C ASP A 80 -7.54 -9.92 8.62
N THR A 81 -7.45 -9.82 7.29
CA THR A 81 -7.24 -8.62 6.44
C THR A 81 -6.10 -7.69 6.84
N TYR A 82 -4.88 -8.16 6.63
CA TYR A 82 -3.68 -7.33 6.68
C TYR A 82 -3.22 -6.95 5.28
N TRP A 83 -2.82 -5.70 5.12
CA TRP A 83 -2.01 -5.30 3.97
C TRP A 83 -0.58 -5.80 4.15
N SER A 84 0.17 -5.88 3.06
CA SER A 84 1.54 -6.36 3.01
C SER A 84 2.47 -5.55 3.91
N ASP A 85 2.15 -4.27 4.16
CA ASP A 85 2.86 -3.40 5.09
C ASP A 85 2.50 -3.64 6.57
N GLY A 86 1.69 -4.67 6.87
CA GLY A 86 1.21 -5.03 8.20
C GLY A 86 0.09 -4.12 8.72
N SER A 87 -0.39 -3.15 7.94
CA SER A 87 -1.47 -2.27 8.39
C SER A 87 -2.84 -2.89 8.21
N GLY A 88 -3.74 -2.62 9.14
CA GLY A 88 -5.17 -2.90 9.00
C GLY A 88 -5.88 -1.71 8.37
N SER A 89 -6.76 -1.96 7.42
CA SER A 89 -7.69 -0.97 6.86
C SER A 89 -9.07 -1.59 6.78
N SER A 90 -10.12 -0.85 7.13
CA SER A 90 -11.52 -1.25 6.91
C SER A 90 -12.04 -0.86 5.52
N PHE A 91 -11.26 -0.11 4.74
CA PHE A 91 -11.63 0.25 3.38
C PHE A 91 -11.60 -0.98 2.46
N ARG A 92 -12.71 -1.23 1.79
CA ARG A 92 -12.91 -2.36 0.88
C ARG A 92 -13.39 -1.82 -0.46
N TRP A 93 -12.57 -1.98 -1.50
CA TRP A 93 -12.90 -1.54 -2.87
C TRP A 93 -12.85 -2.71 -3.87
N PHE A 94 -13.40 -3.85 -3.46
CA PHE A 94 -13.41 -5.07 -4.25
C PHE A 94 -14.45 -5.01 -5.38
N SER A 95 -14.07 -5.51 -6.54
CA SER A 95 -15.04 -6.09 -7.49
C SER A 95 -15.26 -7.53 -7.04
N TYR A 96 -16.50 -7.96 -6.80
CA TYR A 96 -16.86 -9.36 -6.46
C TYR A 96 -16.64 -10.37 -7.60
N TRP A 97 -15.74 -10.07 -8.54
CA TRP A 97 -15.41 -10.92 -9.66
C TRP A 97 -14.03 -11.51 -9.39
N VAL A 98 -14.01 -12.55 -8.55
CA VAL A 98 -13.08 -13.66 -8.75
C VAL A 98 -13.31 -14.08 -10.20
N GLY A 99 -12.29 -13.97 -11.05
CA GLY A 99 -12.44 -14.17 -12.49
C GLY A 99 -13.29 -15.40 -12.79
N TYR A 100 -14.38 -15.21 -13.53
CA TYR A 100 -15.24 -16.31 -13.98
C TYR A 100 -14.38 -17.39 -14.64
N GLY A 101 -14.53 -18.64 -14.17
CA GLY A 101 -14.16 -19.81 -14.96
C GLY A 101 -13.02 -20.68 -14.45
N TYR A 102 -12.39 -20.37 -13.32
CA TYR A 102 -11.56 -21.35 -12.63
C TYR A 102 -12.18 -21.57 -11.26
N THR A 103 -12.65 -22.79 -11.02
CA THR A 103 -12.55 -23.35 -9.68
C THR A 103 -11.16 -22.97 -9.19
N LEU A 104 -11.04 -22.05 -8.24
CA LEU A 104 -9.81 -21.91 -7.48
C LEU A 104 -9.55 -23.33 -7.02
N HIS A 105 -8.59 -24.01 -7.66
CA HIS A 105 -8.06 -25.22 -7.08
C HIS A 105 -7.72 -24.79 -5.65
N PRO A 106 -8.13 -25.55 -4.62
CA PRO A 106 -7.99 -25.15 -3.22
C PRO A 106 -6.52 -24.91 -2.76
N MET A 107 -5.58 -24.80 -3.69
CA MET A 107 -4.14 -24.66 -3.54
C MET A 107 -3.52 -23.44 -4.26
N SER A 108 -4.25 -22.64 -5.04
CA SER A 108 -3.65 -21.45 -5.68
C SER A 108 -3.79 -20.21 -4.81
N GLU A 109 -2.67 -19.71 -4.28
CA GLU A 109 -2.57 -18.44 -3.56
C GLU A 109 -3.04 -17.29 -4.47
N VAL A 110 -3.86 -16.40 -3.92
CA VAL A 110 -4.42 -15.24 -4.64
C VAL A 110 -3.96 -13.93 -4.00
N CYS A 111 -3.62 -12.97 -4.84
CA CYS A 111 -3.05 -11.68 -4.45
C CYS A 111 -3.85 -10.53 -5.07
N GLY A 112 -3.88 -9.38 -4.40
CA GLY A 112 -4.66 -8.24 -4.85
C GLY A 112 -3.98 -7.37 -5.89
N ALA A 113 -4.72 -7.02 -6.94
CA ALA A 113 -4.32 -6.09 -7.99
C ALA A 113 -5.37 -5.01 -8.20
N ALA A 114 -4.93 -3.81 -8.59
CA ALA A 114 -5.80 -2.81 -9.19
C ALA A 114 -6.09 -3.18 -10.65
N ASP A 115 -7.36 -3.17 -11.04
CA ASP A 115 -7.87 -3.52 -12.37
C ASP A 115 -8.39 -2.27 -13.09
N LEU A 116 -7.55 -1.65 -13.92
CA LEU A 116 -7.93 -0.45 -14.67
C LEU A 116 -8.80 -0.76 -15.89
N GLU A 117 -8.99 -2.03 -16.26
CA GLU A 117 -10.03 -2.42 -17.23
C GLU A 117 -11.44 -2.27 -16.60
N ASN A 118 -11.55 -2.35 -15.27
CA ASN A 118 -12.80 -2.33 -14.53
C ASN A 118 -12.89 -1.15 -13.55
N SER A 119 -12.64 0.07 -14.05
CA SER A 119 -12.70 1.32 -13.28
C SER A 119 -11.79 1.33 -12.04
N GLY A 120 -10.69 0.59 -12.09
CA GLY A 120 -9.70 0.51 -11.02
C GLY A 120 -10.19 -0.19 -9.75
N ARG A 121 -11.23 -1.03 -9.85
CA ARG A 121 -11.63 -1.91 -8.73
C ARG A 121 -10.51 -2.90 -8.41
N TRP A 122 -10.49 -3.42 -7.20
CA TRP A 122 -9.52 -4.46 -6.84
C TRP A 122 -10.02 -5.83 -7.27
N ARG A 123 -9.10 -6.65 -7.77
CA ARG A 123 -9.32 -8.05 -8.14
C ARG A 123 -8.26 -8.92 -7.49
N LEU A 124 -8.65 -10.15 -7.17
CA LEU A 124 -7.74 -11.18 -6.71
C LEU A 124 -7.32 -12.03 -7.90
N LEU A 125 -6.02 -12.13 -8.10
CA LEU A 125 -5.39 -12.80 -9.23
C LEU A 125 -4.38 -13.82 -8.70
N ASN A 126 -4.01 -14.79 -9.54
CA ASN A 126 -2.96 -15.75 -9.20
C ASN A 126 -1.63 -15.02 -8.92
N CYS A 127 -1.10 -15.15 -7.71
CA CYS A 127 0.10 -14.45 -7.24
C CYS A 127 1.34 -14.68 -8.11
N GLU A 128 1.43 -15.82 -8.80
CA GLU A 128 2.55 -16.17 -9.68
C GLU A 128 2.53 -15.45 -11.04
N THR A 129 1.40 -14.81 -11.38
CA THR A 129 1.28 -14.03 -12.61
C THR A 129 2.16 -12.79 -12.54
N LYS A 130 2.80 -12.43 -13.66
CA LYS A 130 3.71 -11.28 -13.71
C LYS A 130 2.98 -10.03 -14.18
N TYR A 131 2.80 -9.08 -13.27
CA TYR A 131 2.20 -7.77 -13.55
C TYR A 131 3.14 -6.62 -13.14
N PRO A 132 2.96 -5.42 -13.71
CA PRO A 132 3.42 -4.17 -13.11
C PRO A 132 2.94 -4.02 -11.66
N PHE A 133 3.49 -3.07 -10.92
CA PHE A 133 3.15 -2.90 -9.51
C PHE A 133 3.28 -1.46 -9.05
N VAL A 134 2.59 -1.13 -7.95
CA VAL A 134 2.63 0.20 -7.33
C VAL A 134 3.21 0.07 -5.93
N PHE A 135 4.24 0.85 -5.62
CA PHE A 135 4.83 0.89 -4.29
C PHE A 135 4.44 2.14 -3.53
N MET A 136 4.47 2.03 -2.20
CA MET A 136 4.37 3.17 -1.31
C MET A 136 5.75 3.74 -1.03
N ASN A 137 5.95 4.99 -1.41
CA ASN A 137 7.11 5.78 -1.01
C ASN A 137 6.83 6.47 0.33
N LEU A 138 7.78 6.39 1.25
CA LEU A 138 7.79 7.28 2.40
C LEU A 138 8.46 8.57 1.94
N ASN A 139 7.70 9.65 1.83
CA ASN A 139 8.30 10.96 2.00
C ASN A 139 8.67 11.09 3.47
N CYS A 140 9.82 10.51 3.83
CA CYS A 140 10.57 11.02 4.96
C CYS A 140 10.95 12.43 4.54
N SER A 141 10.25 13.43 5.05
CA SER A 141 10.62 14.83 4.85
C SER A 141 12.11 14.91 5.09
N THR A 142 12.83 15.52 4.17
CA THR A 142 14.23 15.89 4.26
C THR A 142 14.51 16.56 5.61
N HIS A 143 14.81 15.75 6.62
CA HIS A 143 15.48 16.13 7.86
C HIS A 143 16.88 15.53 7.87
N PHE A 144 17.48 15.35 6.69
CA PHE A 144 18.92 15.53 6.55
C PHE A 144 19.20 17.04 6.67
N LYS A 145 19.19 17.53 7.91
CA LYS A 145 19.93 18.75 8.26
C LYS A 145 21.24 18.31 8.90
N ARG A 146 22.31 18.61 8.15
CA ARG A 146 23.74 18.38 8.35
C ARG A 146 24.28 17.08 7.77
#